data_AF-A0A8S0FRV6-F1
#
_entry.id   AF-A0A8S0FRV6-F1
#
_cell.length_a   1.000
_cell.length_b   1.000
_cell.length_c   1.000
_cell.angle_alpha   90.00
_cell.angle_beta   90.00
_cell.angle_gamma   90.00
#
_symmetry.space_group_name_H-M   'P 1'
#
loop_
_entity.id
_entity.type
_entity.pdbx_description
1 polymer ?
#
loop_
_entity_poly.entity_id
_entity_poly.type
_entity_poly.pdbx_seq_one_letter_code
_entity_poly.pdbx_strand_id
1 'polypeptide(L)'
;MNWYRIVWLLALVTLPTLAEETPLQLALRGAQHDQLYQLSSSGVTKVSVLPDTLTTPLGSLWKLYVYAWLEDTHQPEQPYQCRGNSPEEVYCCQAGESITRDSALVRSCGLYFAPQRLHIGADMWGQYWQQRQAPAWLASLTTLKPETSVTVKSLLLLIH
;
A
#
# COMPACT_ATOMS: atom_id res chain seq x y z
N MET A 1 -25.06 -18.09 -65.85
CA MET A 1 -25.09 -19.01 -64.69
C MET A 1 -24.12 -18.42 -63.65
N ASN A 2 -24.67 -17.84 -62.58
CA ASN A 2 -24.00 -16.84 -61.71
C ASN A 2 -22.90 -17.44 -60.84
N TRP A 3 -21.65 -16.98 -61.04
CA TRP A 3 -20.44 -17.41 -60.32
C TRP A 3 -19.81 -16.33 -59.43
N TYR A 4 -20.51 -15.21 -59.16
CA TYR A 4 -19.93 -14.11 -58.39
C TYR A 4 -20.43 -14.10 -56.94
N ARG A 5 -19.47 -14.41 -56.05
CA ARG A 5 -19.25 -13.71 -54.77
C ARG A 5 -20.00 -14.23 -53.55
N ILE A 6 -19.84 -15.54 -53.35
CA ILE A 6 -19.44 -16.09 -52.05
C ILE A 6 -18.20 -15.30 -51.56
N VAL A 7 -18.01 -15.18 -50.24
CA VAL A 7 -16.89 -14.52 -49.54
C VAL A 7 -17.12 -13.06 -49.15
N TRP A 8 -18.13 -12.81 -48.31
CA TRP A 8 -18.10 -11.74 -47.29
C TRP A 8 -18.46 -12.35 -45.93
N LEU A 9 -17.70 -13.34 -45.51
CA LEU A 9 -17.57 -13.67 -44.09
C LEU A 9 -16.35 -12.88 -43.60
N LEU A 10 -16.61 -11.66 -43.13
CA LEU A 10 -15.68 -10.92 -42.28
C LEU A 10 -15.47 -11.75 -41.01
N ALA A 11 -14.47 -12.63 -41.03
CA ALA A 11 -13.90 -13.18 -39.83
C ALA A 11 -13.21 -12.02 -39.10
N LEU A 12 -13.97 -11.35 -38.21
CA LEU A 12 -13.38 -10.62 -37.09
C LEU A 12 -12.66 -11.65 -36.23
N VAL A 13 -11.41 -11.95 -36.59
CA VAL A 13 -10.47 -12.59 -35.67
C VAL A 13 -10.11 -11.52 -34.66
N THR A 14 -10.87 -11.47 -33.57
CA THR A 14 -10.40 -10.85 -32.34
C THR A 14 -9.21 -11.69 -31.87
N LEU A 15 -7.99 -11.26 -32.23
CA LEU A 15 -6.78 -11.75 -31.60
C LEU A 15 -6.98 -11.58 -30.09
N PRO A 16 -6.99 -12.66 -29.29
CA PRO A 16 -6.95 -12.49 -27.85
C PRO A 16 -5.62 -11.79 -27.56
N THR A 17 -5.69 -10.56 -27.07
CA THR A 17 -4.56 -9.95 -26.38
C THR A 17 -4.25 -10.90 -25.23
N LEU A 18 -3.19 -11.72 -25.36
CA LEU A 18 -2.64 -12.42 -24.22
C LEU A 18 -2.26 -11.32 -23.24
N ALA A 19 -3.05 -11.18 -22.18
CA ALA A 19 -2.68 -10.34 -21.06
C ALA A 19 -1.38 -10.95 -20.53
N GLU A 20 -0.26 -10.30 -20.86
CA GLU A 20 1.03 -10.67 -20.30
C GLU A 20 0.87 -10.47 -18.80
N GLU A 21 0.84 -11.57 -18.04
CA GLU A 21 0.77 -11.50 -16.59
C GLU A 21 1.97 -10.68 -16.15
N THR A 22 1.71 -9.50 -15.57
CA THR A 22 2.78 -8.67 -15.02
C THR A 22 3.51 -9.52 -13.99
N PRO A 23 4.80 -9.85 -14.22
CA PRO A 23 5.51 -10.78 -13.36
C PRO A 23 5.52 -10.21 -11.95
N LEU A 24 5.22 -11.06 -10.97
CA LEU A 24 5.24 -10.65 -9.57
C LEU A 24 6.67 -10.20 -9.23
N GLN A 25 6.78 -9.03 -8.62
CA GLN A 25 8.07 -8.48 -8.21
C GLN A 25 8.19 -8.52 -6.70
N LEU A 26 9.35 -8.97 -6.22
CA LEU A 26 9.68 -8.99 -4.80
C LEU A 26 10.99 -8.22 -4.60
N ALA A 27 10.94 -7.17 -3.79
CA ALA A 27 12.13 -6.46 -3.35
C ALA A 27 12.57 -6.98 -1.98
N LEU A 28 13.85 -7.32 -1.84
CA LEU A 28 14.43 -7.81 -0.60
C LEU A 28 15.68 -7.03 -0.24
N ARG A 29 15.85 -6.75 1.04
CA ARG A 29 17.11 -6.25 1.58
C ARG A 29 18.16 -7.36 1.54
N GLY A 30 19.25 -7.11 0.82
CA GLY A 30 20.41 -8.01 0.77
C GLY A 30 21.53 -7.55 1.71
N ALA A 31 22.51 -8.42 1.95
CA ALA A 31 23.64 -8.12 2.83
C ALA A 31 24.59 -7.03 2.27
N GLN A 32 24.65 -6.89 0.95
CA GLN A 32 25.52 -5.92 0.26
C GLN A 32 24.72 -4.87 -0.50
N HIS A 33 23.65 -5.28 -1.18
CA HIS A 33 22.74 -4.39 -1.89
C HIS A 33 21.31 -4.94 -1.85
N ASP A 34 20.32 -4.06 -1.91
CA ASP A 34 18.92 -4.45 -2.08
C ASP A 34 18.73 -5.09 -3.47
N GLN A 35 17.85 -6.10 -3.55
CA GLN A 35 17.66 -6.93 -4.72
C GLN A 35 16.19 -6.91 -5.17
N LEU A 36 15.99 -6.94 -6.48
CA LEU A 36 14.68 -7.09 -7.11
C LEU A 36 14.61 -8.46 -7.80
N TYR A 37 13.67 -9.26 -7.32
CA TYR A 37 13.34 -10.57 -7.86
C TYR A 37 12.10 -10.45 -8.74
N GLN A 38 12.17 -11.00 -9.96
CA GLN A 38 11.00 -11.25 -10.78
C GLN A 38 10.62 -12.72 -10.64
N LEU A 39 9.33 -12.95 -10.40
CA LEU A 39 8.75 -14.25 -10.09
C LEU A 39 7.69 -14.59 -11.14
N SER A 40 7.66 -15.86 -11.52
CA SER A 40 6.57 -16.51 -12.24
C SER A 40 5.98 -17.63 -11.39
N SER A 41 4.95 -18.30 -11.91
CA SER A 41 4.42 -19.53 -11.31
C SER A 41 5.44 -20.66 -11.17
N SER A 42 6.53 -20.63 -11.96
CA SER A 42 7.63 -21.62 -11.90
C SER A 42 8.80 -21.19 -11.00
N GLY A 43 8.73 -20.03 -10.35
CA GLY A 43 9.74 -19.54 -9.41
C GLY A 43 10.43 -18.26 -9.87
N VAL A 44 11.68 -18.07 -9.43
CA VAL A 44 12.47 -16.87 -9.76
C VAL A 44 12.92 -16.91 -11.21
N THR A 45 12.54 -15.90 -12.00
CA THR A 45 12.92 -15.77 -13.41
C THR A 45 14.08 -14.82 -13.60
N LYS A 46 14.23 -13.81 -12.73
CA LYS A 46 15.33 -12.85 -12.78
C LYS A 46 15.63 -12.29 -11.39
N VAL A 47 16.92 -12.07 -11.13
CA VAL A 47 17.40 -11.30 -9.98
C VAL A 47 18.23 -10.13 -10.50
N SER A 48 18.01 -8.94 -9.94
CA SER A 48 18.73 -7.72 -10.32
C SER A 48 18.91 -6.81 -9.10
N VAL A 49 19.75 -5.79 -9.23
CA VAL A 49 19.84 -4.71 -8.21
C VAL A 49 18.51 -3.96 -8.18
N LEU A 50 18.03 -3.61 -6.97
CA LEU A 50 16.83 -2.79 -6.81
C LEU A 50 17.03 -1.40 -7.45
N PRO A 51 16.24 -0.99 -8.45
CA PRO A 51 16.35 0.34 -9.04
C PRO A 51 15.93 1.42 -8.05
N ASP A 52 16.69 2.52 -7.96
CA ASP A 52 16.37 3.67 -7.09
C ASP A 52 15.05 4.36 -7.49
N THR A 53 14.62 4.18 -8.74
CA THR A 53 13.40 4.75 -9.30
C THR A 53 12.18 3.84 -9.16
N LEU A 54 12.33 2.62 -8.61
CA LEU A 54 11.18 1.72 -8.44
C LEU A 54 10.27 2.27 -7.34
N THR A 55 9.04 2.60 -7.70
CA THR A 55 8.04 3.15 -6.78
C THR A 55 6.84 2.23 -6.59
N THR A 56 6.20 2.34 -5.44
CA THR A 56 4.93 1.66 -5.11
C THR A 56 4.04 2.60 -4.30
N PRO A 57 2.70 2.50 -4.40
CA PRO A 57 1.83 3.13 -3.42
C PRO A 57 2.08 2.54 -2.01
N LEU A 58 1.91 3.34 -0.96
CA LEU A 58 2.00 2.90 0.42
C LEU A 58 0.96 1.81 0.78
N GLY A 59 -0.22 1.86 0.14
CA GLY A 59 -1.31 0.95 0.44
C GLY A 59 -1.69 1.01 1.93
N SER A 60 -1.80 -0.13 2.61
CA SER A 60 -2.16 -0.15 4.03
C SER A 60 -0.99 0.13 4.99
N LEU A 61 0.25 0.25 4.52
CA LEU A 61 1.43 0.37 5.38
C LEU A 61 1.45 1.67 6.20
N TRP A 62 0.79 2.73 5.73
CA TRP A 62 0.76 4.01 6.45
C TRP A 62 0.21 3.88 7.88
N LYS A 63 -0.69 2.92 8.12
CA LYS A 63 -1.27 2.62 9.44
C LYS A 63 -0.22 2.14 10.43
N LEU A 64 0.79 1.40 9.96
CA LEU A 64 1.89 0.93 10.82
C LEU A 64 2.69 2.11 11.40
N TYR A 65 2.87 3.17 10.61
CA TYR A 65 3.58 4.35 11.07
C TYR A 65 2.73 5.12 12.10
N VAL A 66 1.43 5.29 11.86
CA VAL A 66 0.56 5.90 12.88
C VAL A 66 0.52 5.05 14.15
N TYR A 67 0.43 3.73 14.01
CA TYR A 67 0.47 2.80 15.13
C TYR A 67 1.75 2.96 15.95
N ALA A 68 2.93 2.93 15.30
CA ALA A 68 4.21 3.08 15.98
C ALA A 68 4.32 4.42 16.71
N TRP A 69 3.84 5.51 16.10
CA TRP A 69 3.80 6.82 16.76
C TRP A 69 2.89 6.83 17.99
N LEU A 70 1.70 6.23 17.90
CA LEU A 70 0.79 6.12 19.05
C LEU A 70 1.38 5.27 20.19
N GLU A 71 2.06 4.19 19.84
CA GLU A 71 2.72 3.30 20.80
C GLU A 71 3.84 4.03 21.55
N ASP A 72 4.75 4.69 20.81
CA ASP A 72 5.91 5.36 21.39
C ASP A 72 5.55 6.63 22.18
N THR A 73 4.48 7.33 21.79
CA THR A 73 4.10 8.62 22.39
C THR A 73 3.02 8.53 23.45
N HIS A 74 2.35 7.37 23.57
CA HIS A 74 1.25 7.12 24.51
C HIS A 74 0.15 8.19 24.47
N GLN A 75 -0.13 8.73 23.28
CA GLN A 75 -1.14 9.75 23.10
C GLN A 75 -2.52 9.20 23.46
N PRO A 76 -3.37 9.98 24.14
CA PRO A 76 -4.70 9.52 24.51
C PRO A 76 -5.54 9.27 23.25
N GLU A 77 -6.06 8.06 23.17
CA GLU A 77 -6.89 7.59 22.07
C GLU A 77 -8.22 7.07 22.62
N GLN A 78 -9.29 7.28 21.85
CA GLN A 78 -10.58 6.64 22.11
C GLN A 78 -10.75 5.44 21.17
N PRO A 79 -11.59 4.45 21.47
CA PRO A 79 -12.03 3.48 20.49
C PRO A 79 -12.71 4.17 19.28
N TYR A 80 -12.60 3.59 18.08
CA TYR A 80 -13.41 4.02 16.95
C TYR A 80 -14.79 3.37 17.06
N GLN A 81 -15.87 4.16 17.05
CA GLN A 81 -17.24 3.65 17.09
C GLN A 81 -17.78 3.54 15.68
N CYS A 82 -18.17 2.32 15.27
CA CYS A 82 -18.78 2.10 13.98
C CYS A 82 -20.25 2.55 14.01
N ARG A 83 -20.62 3.46 13.11
CA ARG A 83 -21.98 4.02 13.03
C ARG A 83 -22.82 3.43 11.90
N GLY A 84 -22.21 2.61 11.03
CA GLY A 84 -22.85 2.08 9.82
C GLY A 84 -22.96 3.11 8.71
N ASN A 85 -22.19 4.20 8.75
CA ASN A 85 -22.32 5.33 7.84
C ASN A 85 -21.12 5.52 6.89
N SER A 86 -20.08 4.68 7.03
CA SER A 86 -18.94 4.67 6.12
C SER A 86 -18.73 3.26 5.55
N PRO A 87 -18.61 3.11 4.21
CA PRO A 87 -18.34 1.80 3.61
C PRO A 87 -16.99 1.22 4.04
N GLU A 88 -16.04 2.05 4.50
CA GLU A 88 -14.76 1.61 5.02
C GLU A 88 -14.88 0.87 6.37
N GLU A 89 -16.00 0.99 7.08
CA GLU A 89 -16.23 0.30 8.37
C GLU A 89 -16.24 -1.23 8.23
N VAL A 90 -16.37 -1.78 7.02
CA VAL A 90 -16.21 -3.21 6.75
C VAL A 90 -14.85 -3.75 7.24
N TYR A 91 -13.82 -2.89 7.23
CA TYR A 91 -12.49 -3.19 7.74
C TYR A 91 -12.31 -2.85 9.24
N CYS A 92 -13.38 -2.42 9.91
CA CYS A 92 -13.34 -1.90 11.28
C CYS A 92 -14.22 -2.71 12.25
N CYS A 93 -15.54 -2.62 12.16
CA CYS A 93 -16.50 -3.20 13.11
C CYS A 93 -17.93 -3.18 12.54
N GLN A 94 -18.87 -3.91 13.18
CA GLN A 94 -20.29 -3.77 12.83
C GLN A 94 -20.86 -2.48 13.42
N ALA A 95 -21.97 -1.99 12.87
CA ALA A 95 -22.63 -0.79 13.38
C ALA A 95 -23.06 -0.98 14.86
N GLY A 96 -22.74 0.00 15.69
CA GLY A 96 -22.97 -0.04 17.15
C GLY A 96 -21.82 -0.63 17.96
N GLU A 97 -20.84 -1.27 17.32
CA GLU A 97 -19.64 -1.77 17.98
C GLU A 97 -18.53 -0.71 18.00
N SER A 98 -17.43 -1.04 18.68
CA SER A 98 -16.22 -0.24 18.67
C SER A 98 -14.97 -1.09 18.49
N ILE A 99 -13.90 -0.46 18.00
CA ILE A 99 -12.61 -1.12 17.80
C ILE A 99 -11.49 -0.29 18.43
N THR A 100 -10.57 -0.98 19.11
CA THR A 100 -9.35 -0.42 19.72
C THR A 100 -8.15 -0.58 18.78
N ARG A 101 -7.04 0.11 19.08
CA ARG A 101 -5.88 0.22 18.20
C ARG A 101 -5.36 -1.09 17.64
N ASP A 102 -5.10 -2.07 18.50
CA ASP A 102 -4.46 -3.32 18.09
C ASP A 102 -5.38 -4.13 17.18
N SER A 103 -6.67 -4.20 17.55
CA SER A 103 -7.69 -4.82 16.71
C SER A 103 -7.87 -4.07 15.39
N ALA A 104 -7.83 -2.74 15.41
CA ALA A 104 -7.93 -1.90 14.22
C ALA A 104 -6.77 -2.15 13.26
N LEU A 105 -5.55 -2.35 13.77
CA LEU A 105 -4.41 -2.68 12.93
C LEU A 105 -4.59 -4.05 12.25
N VAL A 106 -4.94 -5.08 13.03
CA VAL A 106 -5.16 -6.45 12.52
C VAL A 106 -6.23 -6.50 11.44
N ARG A 107 -7.33 -5.75 11.63
CA ARG A 107 -8.42 -5.66 10.64
C ARG A 107 -8.14 -4.68 9.51
N SER A 108 -7.01 -3.96 9.56
CA SER A 108 -6.64 -2.95 8.58
C SER A 108 -7.60 -1.75 8.53
N CYS A 109 -8.25 -1.42 9.64
CA CYS A 109 -9.21 -0.31 9.78
C CYS A 109 -8.54 1.06 9.56
N GLY A 110 -8.69 1.65 8.37
CA GLY A 110 -8.16 2.98 8.05
C GLY A 110 -8.74 4.10 8.91
N LEU A 111 -10.03 4.02 9.21
CA LEU A 111 -10.77 5.04 9.96
C LEU A 111 -10.25 5.23 11.39
N TYR A 112 -9.72 4.17 12.02
CA TYR A 112 -9.12 4.28 13.35
C TYR A 112 -7.86 5.15 13.32
N PHE A 113 -6.98 4.93 12.33
CA PHE A 113 -5.67 5.57 12.24
C PHE A 113 -5.68 6.94 11.54
N ALA A 114 -6.84 7.41 11.07
CA ALA A 114 -6.95 8.69 10.37
C ALA A 114 -6.36 9.84 11.22
N PRO A 115 -5.30 10.54 10.75
CA PRO A 115 -4.61 11.55 11.56
C PRO A 115 -5.52 12.66 12.09
N GLN A 116 -6.55 13.04 11.32
CA GLN A 116 -7.53 14.05 11.72
C GLN A 116 -8.37 13.58 12.91
N ARG A 117 -8.79 12.31 12.92
CA ARG A 117 -9.54 11.72 14.05
C ARG A 117 -8.70 11.69 15.32
N LEU A 118 -7.41 11.35 15.17
CA LEU A 118 -6.45 11.24 16.25
C LEU A 118 -5.87 12.59 16.68
N HIS A 119 -6.25 13.69 16.03
CA HIS A 119 -5.75 15.03 16.30
C HIS A 119 -4.21 15.12 16.30
N ILE A 120 -3.56 14.38 15.39
CA ILE A 120 -2.09 14.35 15.31
C ILE A 120 -1.59 15.71 14.81
N GLY A 121 -0.80 16.41 15.63
CA GLY A 121 -0.16 17.66 15.24
C GLY A 121 0.99 17.43 14.25
N ALA A 122 0.99 18.17 13.15
CA ALA A 122 2.00 18.03 12.08
C ALA A 122 3.43 18.26 12.57
N ASP A 123 3.65 19.22 13.47
CA ASP A 123 4.99 19.52 14.02
C ASP A 123 5.52 18.38 14.88
N MET A 124 4.70 17.86 15.79
CA MET A 124 5.08 16.72 16.66
C MET A 124 5.34 15.46 15.84
N TRP A 125 4.49 15.20 14.83
CA TRP A 125 4.70 14.10 13.90
C TRP A 125 6.02 14.23 13.13
N GLY A 126 6.27 15.39 12.53
CA GLY A 126 7.48 15.65 11.77
C GLY A 126 8.74 15.50 12.60
N GLN A 127 8.76 16.11 13.80
CA GLN A 127 9.88 16.00 14.73
C GLN A 127 10.16 14.54 15.13
N TYR A 128 9.12 13.78 15.46
CA TYR A 128 9.23 12.38 15.85
C TYR A 128 9.92 11.51 14.79
N TRP A 129 9.54 11.68 13.51
CA TRP A 129 10.08 10.89 12.41
C TRP A 129 11.45 11.39 11.94
N GLN A 130 11.70 12.70 11.98
CA GLN A 130 13.01 13.28 11.68
C GLN A 130 14.08 12.81 12.67
N GLN A 131 13.77 12.74 13.97
CA GLN A 131 14.69 12.23 14.99
C GLN A 131 15.07 10.76 14.75
N ARG A 132 14.18 9.98 14.12
CA ARG A 132 14.41 8.59 13.72
C ARG A 132 15.04 8.46 12.33
N GLN A 133 15.48 9.56 11.73
CA GLN A 133 16.09 9.60 10.39
C GLN A 133 15.18 8.98 9.31
N ALA A 134 13.86 9.09 9.49
CA ALA A 134 12.90 8.56 8.53
C ALA A 134 12.94 9.33 7.20
N PRO A 135 12.53 8.70 6.09
CA PRO A 135 12.39 9.39 4.81
C PRO A 135 11.47 10.60 4.89
N ALA A 136 11.76 11.64 4.09
CA ALA A 136 11.01 12.90 4.11
C ALA A 136 9.50 12.73 3.86
N TRP A 137 9.10 11.75 3.06
CA TRP A 137 7.69 11.45 2.81
C TRP A 137 6.94 10.98 4.06
N LEU A 138 7.64 10.38 5.03
CA LEU A 138 7.03 9.92 6.28
C LEU A 138 6.90 11.06 7.29
N ALA A 139 7.82 12.03 7.27
CA ALA A 139 7.79 13.17 8.18
C ALA A 139 6.63 14.15 7.93
N SER A 140 5.92 14.04 6.80
CA SER A 140 4.76 14.89 6.50
C SER A 140 3.44 14.12 6.58
N LEU A 141 2.51 14.58 7.42
CA LEU A 141 1.17 13.98 7.51
C LEU A 141 0.36 14.13 6.22
N THR A 142 0.63 15.16 5.40
CA THR A 142 -0.13 15.40 4.16
C THR A 142 0.13 14.34 3.09
N THR A 143 1.30 13.69 3.16
CA THR A 143 1.74 12.61 2.29
C THR A 143 1.50 11.23 2.90
N LEU A 144 0.94 11.12 4.09
CA LEU A 144 0.67 9.84 4.74
C LEU A 144 -0.70 9.28 4.30
N LYS A 145 -0.77 8.77 3.07
CA LYS A 145 -2.01 8.26 2.45
C LYS A 145 -1.73 6.98 1.65
N PRO A 146 -2.73 6.10 1.44
CA PRO A 146 -2.54 4.87 0.69
C PRO A 146 -1.97 5.08 -0.72
N GLU A 147 -2.36 6.17 -1.38
CA GLU A 147 -2.03 6.48 -2.77
C GLU A 147 -0.66 7.14 -2.92
N THR A 148 -0.01 7.52 -1.82
CA THR A 148 1.31 8.14 -1.86
C THR A 148 2.30 7.18 -2.48
N SER A 149 2.85 7.59 -3.63
CA SER A 149 3.92 6.86 -4.30
C SER A 149 5.23 7.12 -3.57
N VAL A 150 5.88 6.05 -3.12
CA VAL A 150 7.18 6.08 -2.44
C VAL A 150 8.16 5.16 -3.15
N THR A 151 9.46 5.41 -3.02
CA THR A 151 10.47 4.48 -3.54
C THR A 151 10.48 3.23 -2.69
N VAL A 152 10.55 2.05 -3.33
CA VAL A 152 10.64 0.77 -2.63
C VAL A 152 11.87 0.72 -1.73
N LYS A 153 12.97 1.34 -2.16
CA LYS A 153 14.19 1.50 -1.36
C LYS A 153 13.92 2.26 -0.04
N SER A 154 13.15 3.34 -0.08
CA SER A 154 12.81 4.09 1.14
C SER A 154 11.91 3.31 2.10
N LEU A 155 11.09 2.39 1.60
CA LEU A 155 10.32 1.47 2.44
C LEU A 155 11.22 0.44 3.12
N LEU A 156 12.14 -0.17 2.37
CA LEU A 156 13.07 -1.14 2.93
C LEU A 156 13.92 -0.51 4.05
N LEU A 157 14.30 0.77 3.95
CA LEU A 157 15.01 1.50 5.02
C LEU A 157 14.28 1.50 6.36
N LEU A 158 12.96 1.31 6.39
CA LEU A 158 12.17 1.30 7.63
C LEU A 158 12.07 -0.09 8.26
N ILE A 159 12.48 -1.15 7.55
CA ILE A 159 12.45 -2.54 8.02
C ILE A 159 13.88 -2.90 8.44
N HIS A 160 14.14 -2.90 9.74
CA HIS A 160 15.44 -3.30 10.32
C HIS A 160 15.40 -4.75 10.78
#